data_AF-A0A1D3L311-F1
#
_entry.id   AF-A0A1D3L311-F1
#
_cell.length_a   1.000
_cell.length_b   1.000
_cell.length_c   1.000
_cell.angle_alpha   90.00
_cell.angle_beta   90.00
_cell.angle_gamma   90.00
#
_symmetry.space_group_name_H-M   'P 1'
#
loop_
_entity.id
_entity.type
_entity.pdbx_description
1 polymer ?
#
loop_
_entity_poly.entity_id
_entity_poly.type
_entity_poly.pdbx_seq_one_letter_code
_entity_poly.pdbx_strand_id
1 'polypeptide(L)'
;MSDLPAEQTWMVLVELLTDLRKKNVEISPAITEDIRMAKTTINFYKVNPTDPERIKEVGRINNFLTSLQETLMGLAEAQGKDYIDQWIEKLKRASRGETVYETHDKPSKFVVGAPSGFSMVRITFKKPQSEDRVQEIAEYHNVIIEFETDEIVVIYGDKENIQHSLKEMAPLFSE
;
A
#
# COMPACT_ATOMS: atom_id res chain seq x y z
N MET A 1 5.76 3.25 15.34
CA MET A 1 4.58 3.50 16.22
C MET A 1 3.62 2.33 16.06
N SER A 2 2.82 1.92 17.07
CA SER A 2 1.81 0.87 16.83
C SER A 2 0.83 1.33 15.76
N ASP A 3 0.62 0.53 14.72
CA ASP A 3 -0.32 0.89 13.66
C ASP A 3 -1.72 1.11 14.23
N LEU A 4 -2.41 2.13 13.72
CA LEU A 4 -3.79 2.36 14.11
C LEU A 4 -4.63 1.14 13.70
N PRO A 5 -5.58 0.67 14.53
CA PRO A 5 -6.51 -0.40 14.13
C PRO A 5 -7.20 -0.10 12.79
N ALA A 6 -7.54 1.16 12.54
CA ALA A 6 -8.09 1.64 11.28
C ALA A 6 -7.17 1.41 10.07
N GLU A 7 -5.85 1.56 10.26
CA GLU A 7 -4.86 1.33 9.20
C GLU A 7 -4.68 -0.15 8.89
N GLN A 8 -4.63 -1.00 9.92
CA GLN A 8 -4.59 -2.45 9.74
C GLN A 8 -5.87 -2.97 9.06
N THR A 9 -7.05 -2.48 9.47
CA THR A 9 -8.33 -2.79 8.81
C THR A 9 -8.31 -2.35 7.35
N TRP A 10 -7.83 -1.14 7.06
CA TRP A 10 -7.67 -0.66 5.70
C TRP A 10 -6.78 -1.59 4.85
N MET A 11 -5.66 -2.07 5.39
CA MET A 11 -4.77 -3.01 4.69
C MET A 11 -5.46 -4.35 4.39
N VAL A 12 -6.25 -4.88 5.33
CA VAL A 12 -7.04 -6.10 5.08
C VAL A 12 -8.03 -5.88 3.93
N LEU A 13 -8.72 -4.74 3.91
CA LEU A 13 -9.68 -4.40 2.84
C LEU A 13 -9.00 -4.21 1.48
N VAL A 14 -7.80 -3.66 1.44
CA VAL A 14 -7.00 -3.55 0.20
C VAL A 14 -6.59 -4.93 -0.32
N GLU A 15 -6.15 -5.84 0.56
CA GLU A 15 -5.82 -7.20 0.13
C GLU A 15 -7.07 -7.94 -0.37
N LEU A 16 -8.20 -7.82 0.33
CA LEU A 16 -9.48 -8.40 -0.09
C LEU A 16 -9.93 -7.87 -1.45
N LEU A 17 -9.88 -6.54 -1.65
CA LEU A 17 -10.16 -5.92 -2.95
C LEU A 17 -9.28 -6.53 -4.05
N THR A 18 -7.99 -6.68 -3.77
CA THR A 18 -6.99 -7.19 -4.72
C THR A 18 -7.26 -8.66 -5.06
N ASP A 19 -7.62 -9.48 -4.07
CA ASP A 19 -7.92 -10.91 -4.29
C ASP A 19 -9.22 -11.11 -5.06
N LEU A 20 -10.27 -10.34 -4.75
CA LEU A 20 -11.52 -10.33 -5.50
C LEU A 20 -11.30 -9.96 -6.99
N ARG A 21 -10.42 -8.98 -7.28
CA ARG A 21 -10.04 -8.66 -8.66
C ARG A 21 -9.32 -9.80 -9.36
N LYS A 22 -8.41 -10.50 -8.67
CA LYS A 22 -7.72 -11.69 -9.23
C LYS A 22 -8.70 -12.82 -9.55
N LYS A 23 -9.82 -12.89 -8.82
CA LYS A 23 -10.93 -13.83 -9.06
C LYS A 23 -11.91 -13.35 -10.13
N ASN A 24 -11.61 -12.25 -10.84
CA ASN A 24 -12.46 -11.65 -11.87
C ASN A 24 -13.85 -11.20 -11.36
N VAL A 25 -13.96 -10.84 -10.08
CA VAL A 25 -15.16 -10.18 -9.56
C VAL A 25 -15.21 -8.76 -10.12
N GLU A 26 -16.37 -8.36 -10.66
CA GLU A 26 -16.58 -6.98 -11.09
C GLU A 26 -16.70 -6.06 -9.88
N ILE A 27 -15.88 -5.01 -9.86
CA ILE A 27 -15.82 -4.07 -8.74
C ILE A 27 -15.97 -2.66 -9.27
N SER A 28 -16.92 -1.93 -8.70
CA SER A 28 -17.16 -0.54 -9.03
C SER A 28 -15.90 0.32 -8.82
N PRO A 29 -15.55 1.22 -9.75
CA PRO A 29 -14.47 2.20 -9.55
C PRO A 29 -14.63 3.03 -8.27
N ALA A 30 -15.87 3.27 -7.82
CA ALA A 30 -16.16 4.01 -6.59
C ALA A 30 -15.53 3.37 -5.35
N ILE A 31 -15.53 2.03 -5.25
CA ILE A 31 -14.91 1.30 -4.13
C ILE A 31 -13.40 1.57 -4.07
N THR A 32 -12.76 1.70 -5.24
CA THR A 32 -11.32 1.97 -5.32
C THR A 32 -11.02 3.41 -4.88
N GLU A 33 -11.91 4.34 -5.20
CA GLU A 33 -11.81 5.72 -4.73
C GLU A 33 -12.02 5.82 -3.22
N ASP A 34 -13.01 5.11 -2.68
CA ASP A 34 -13.27 5.07 -1.23
C ASP A 34 -12.09 4.47 -0.45
N ILE A 35 -11.45 3.40 -0.96
CA ILE A 35 -10.20 2.86 -0.36
C ILE A 35 -9.11 3.93 -0.33
N ARG A 36 -8.93 4.68 -1.42
CA ARG A 36 -7.90 5.72 -1.51
C ARG A 36 -8.20 6.88 -0.57
N MET A 37 -9.46 7.30 -0.51
CA MET A 37 -9.93 8.37 0.37
C MET A 37 -9.74 7.98 1.83
N ALA A 38 -10.10 6.75 2.21
CA ALA A 38 -9.86 6.20 3.53
C ALA A 38 -8.38 6.31 3.93
N LYS A 39 -7.45 5.90 3.07
CA LYS A 39 -6.01 6.00 3.34
C LYS A 39 -5.57 7.45 3.54
N THR A 40 -6.09 8.35 2.71
CA THR A 40 -5.77 9.78 2.76
C THR A 40 -6.23 10.37 4.10
N THR A 41 -7.46 10.08 4.51
CA THR A 41 -8.02 10.54 5.79
C THR A 41 -7.27 9.91 6.98
N ILE A 42 -6.90 8.63 6.93
CA ILE A 42 -6.07 7.97 7.96
C ILE A 42 -4.72 8.67 8.09
N ASN A 43 -4.03 8.91 6.98
CA ASN A 43 -2.73 9.59 6.98
C ASN A 43 -2.84 11.03 7.50
N PHE A 44 -3.92 11.74 7.12
CA PHE A 44 -4.21 13.07 7.65
C PHE A 44 -4.38 13.03 9.18
N TYR A 45 -5.13 12.07 9.71
CA TYR A 45 -5.26 11.88 11.16
C TYR A 45 -3.90 11.57 11.83
N LYS A 46 -3.11 10.64 11.28
CA LYS A 46 -1.82 10.19 11.84
C LYS A 46 -0.79 11.31 12.03
N VAL A 47 -0.83 12.35 11.21
CA VAL A 47 0.17 13.43 11.28
C VAL A 47 0.05 14.24 12.58
N ASN A 48 -1.15 14.42 13.15
CA ASN A 48 -1.32 14.95 14.51
C ASN A 48 -2.65 14.47 15.13
N PRO A 49 -2.66 13.32 15.82
CA PRO A 49 -3.88 12.73 16.36
C PRO A 49 -4.58 13.54 17.45
N THR A 50 -3.90 14.55 18.01
CA THR A 50 -4.43 15.42 19.08
C THR A 50 -5.04 16.73 18.59
N ASP A 51 -4.90 17.04 17.29
CA ASP A 51 -5.48 18.23 16.67
C ASP A 51 -7.02 18.11 16.57
N PRO A 52 -7.80 19.05 17.14
CA PRO A 52 -9.26 19.00 17.09
C PRO A 52 -9.86 18.86 15.70
N GLU A 53 -9.25 19.46 14.67
CA GLU A 53 -9.75 19.34 13.29
C GLU A 53 -9.54 17.93 12.74
N ARG A 54 -8.46 17.26 13.14
CA ARG A 54 -8.14 15.89 12.71
C ARG A 54 -8.94 14.85 13.46
N ILE A 55 -9.22 15.09 14.75
CA ILE A 55 -10.06 14.20 15.57
C ILE A 55 -11.47 14.07 14.95
N LYS A 56 -12.02 15.13 14.36
CA LYS A 56 -13.32 15.08 13.66
C LYS A 56 -13.33 14.08 12.50
N GLU A 57 -12.20 13.87 11.85
CA GLU A 57 -12.08 12.95 10.73
C GLU A 57 -12.15 11.46 11.15
N VAL A 58 -12.03 11.12 12.43
CA VAL A 58 -12.17 9.74 12.92
C VAL A 58 -13.53 9.14 12.56
N GLY A 59 -14.61 9.94 12.67
CA GLY A 59 -15.94 9.50 12.24
C GLY A 59 -15.99 9.19 10.74
N ARG A 60 -15.33 10.02 9.93
CA ARG A 60 -15.23 9.82 8.48
C ARG A 60 -14.42 8.57 8.12
N ILE A 61 -13.31 8.31 8.83
CA ILE A 61 -12.53 7.08 8.68
C ILE A 61 -13.42 5.87 8.95
N ASN A 62 -14.16 5.86 10.06
CA ASN A 62 -15.04 4.75 10.41
C ASN A 62 -16.13 4.53 9.35
N ASN A 63 -16.73 5.60 8.82
CA ASN A 63 -17.74 5.48 7.77
C ASN A 63 -17.17 4.85 6.49
N PHE A 64 -15.98 5.26 6.05
CA PHE A 64 -15.33 4.65 4.91
C PHE A 64 -15.05 3.17 5.14
N LEU A 65 -14.42 2.83 6.28
CA LEU A 65 -14.04 1.45 6.58
C LEU A 65 -15.26 0.53 6.71
N THR A 66 -16.33 0.99 7.36
CA THR A 66 -17.58 0.23 7.47
C THR A 66 -18.22 0.00 6.11
N SER A 67 -18.37 1.04 5.28
CA SER A 67 -18.98 0.91 3.96
C SER A 67 -18.17 0.00 3.03
N LEU A 68 -16.85 0.13 3.06
CA LEU A 68 -15.93 -0.74 2.31
C LEU A 68 -16.02 -2.19 2.79
N GLN A 69 -16.06 -2.40 4.11
CA GLN A 69 -16.18 -3.73 4.70
C GLN A 69 -17.50 -4.38 4.30
N GLU A 70 -18.64 -3.69 4.46
CA GLU A 70 -19.95 -4.22 4.06
C GLU A 70 -19.97 -4.64 2.58
N THR A 71 -19.47 -3.76 1.71
CA THR A 71 -19.44 -4.00 0.26
C THR A 71 -18.53 -5.17 -0.12
N LEU A 72 -17.29 -5.16 0.36
CA LEU A 72 -16.30 -6.19 0.01
C LEU A 72 -16.62 -7.55 0.64
N MET A 73 -17.18 -7.56 1.86
CA MET A 73 -17.59 -8.81 2.51
C MET A 73 -18.81 -9.41 1.83
N GLY A 74 -19.76 -8.61 1.35
CA GLY A 74 -20.87 -9.11 0.53
C GLY A 74 -20.39 -9.76 -0.78
N LEU A 75 -19.38 -9.18 -1.43
CA LEU A 75 -18.74 -9.79 -2.60
C LEU A 75 -17.96 -11.07 -2.24
N ALA A 76 -17.31 -11.09 -1.08
CA ALA A 76 -16.57 -12.25 -0.59
C ALA A 76 -17.49 -13.42 -0.23
N GLU A 77 -18.66 -13.15 0.34
CA GLU A 77 -19.65 -14.19 0.69
C GLU A 77 -20.06 -15.00 -0.55
N ALA A 78 -20.21 -14.34 -1.70
CA ALA A 78 -20.51 -14.99 -2.98
C ALA A 78 -19.39 -15.93 -3.47
N GLN A 79 -18.17 -15.83 -2.94
CA GLN A 79 -17.05 -16.72 -3.26
C GLN A 79 -17.01 -17.98 -2.38
N GLY A 80 -17.88 -18.08 -1.37
CA GLY A 80 -18.02 -19.24 -0.49
C GLY A 80 -17.56 -19.00 0.95
N LYS A 81 -18.02 -19.89 1.84
CA LYS A 81 -17.85 -19.76 3.29
C LYS A 81 -16.38 -19.75 3.73
N ASP A 82 -15.59 -20.70 3.24
CA ASP A 82 -14.17 -20.79 3.63
C ASP A 82 -13.39 -19.54 3.20
N TYR A 83 -13.79 -18.93 2.07
CA TYR A 83 -13.19 -17.71 1.58
C TYR A 83 -13.53 -16.51 2.45
N ILE A 84 -14.77 -16.34 2.90
CA ILE A 84 -15.14 -15.22 3.77
C ILE A 84 -14.57 -15.37 5.19
N ASP A 85 -14.50 -16.59 5.72
CA ASP A 85 -14.04 -16.86 7.09
C ASP A 85 -12.60 -16.39 7.34
N GLN A 86 -11.68 -16.58 6.37
CA GLN A 86 -10.32 -16.05 6.48
C GLN A 86 -10.26 -14.52 6.57
N TRP A 87 -11.14 -13.81 5.87
CA TRP A 87 -11.19 -12.34 5.89
C TRP A 87 -11.82 -11.83 7.18
N ILE A 88 -12.86 -12.50 7.67
CA ILE A 88 -13.44 -12.23 8.99
C ILE A 88 -12.37 -12.32 10.07
N GLU A 89 -11.54 -13.36 10.05
CA GLU A 89 -10.49 -13.52 11.05
C GLU A 89 -9.44 -12.41 10.98
N LYS A 90 -8.96 -12.06 9.78
CA LYS A 90 -8.03 -10.93 9.58
C LYS A 90 -8.64 -9.61 10.09
N LEU A 91 -9.89 -9.32 9.77
CA LEU A 91 -10.57 -8.09 10.23
C LEU A 91 -10.78 -8.07 11.76
N LYS A 92 -11.11 -9.21 12.39
CA LYS A 92 -11.22 -9.33 13.85
C LYS A 92 -9.90 -9.08 14.57
N ARG A 93 -8.79 -9.52 13.99
CA ARG A 93 -7.45 -9.26 14.53
C ARG A 93 -7.09 -7.78 14.41
N ALA A 94 -7.30 -7.19 13.22
CA ALA A 94 -7.06 -5.76 12.99
C ALA A 94 -7.89 -4.87 13.93
N SER A 95 -9.18 -5.18 14.15
CA SER A 95 -10.06 -4.39 15.03
C SER A 95 -9.68 -4.46 16.51
N ARG A 96 -9.03 -5.55 16.94
CA ARG A 96 -8.43 -5.69 18.28
C ARG A 96 -7.10 -4.93 18.44
N GLY A 97 -6.62 -4.29 17.38
CA GLY A 97 -5.33 -3.60 17.36
C GLY A 97 -4.14 -4.53 17.19
N GLU A 98 -4.36 -5.78 16.76
CA GLU A 98 -3.27 -6.66 16.37
C GLU A 98 -2.66 -6.22 15.03
N THR A 99 -1.34 -6.34 14.91
CA THR A 99 -0.63 -6.17 13.64
C THR A 99 -0.93 -7.39 12.76
N VAL A 100 -1.76 -7.21 11.73
CA VAL A 100 -2.04 -8.23 10.71
C VAL A 100 -1.00 -8.20 9.60
N TYR A 101 -0.56 -6.99 9.22
CA TYR A 101 0.52 -6.77 8.28
C TYR A 101 1.60 -5.90 8.92
N GLU A 102 2.86 -6.29 8.70
CA GLU A 102 3.98 -5.45 9.05
C GLU A 102 3.98 -4.19 8.18
N THR A 103 4.03 -3.03 8.82
CA THR A 103 4.27 -1.77 8.15
C THR A 103 5.72 -1.36 8.39
N HIS A 104 6.36 -0.81 7.36
CA HIS A 104 7.66 -0.17 7.55
C HIS A 104 7.42 1.28 8.01
N ASP A 105 8.04 1.65 9.13
CA ASP A 105 7.95 2.99 9.75
C ASP A 105 8.55 4.11 8.87
N LYS A 106 9.05 3.80 7.65
CA LYS A 106 9.61 4.79 6.74
C LYS A 106 8.49 5.46 5.92
N PRO A 107 8.19 6.74 6.15
CA PRO A 107 7.16 7.43 5.40
C PRO A 107 7.53 7.48 3.91
N SER A 108 6.52 7.31 3.05
CA SER A 108 6.64 7.64 1.64
C SER A 108 6.91 9.14 1.53
N LYS A 109 8.15 9.50 1.15
CA LYS A 109 8.53 10.89 0.86
C LYS A 109 8.29 11.15 -0.61
N PHE A 110 7.73 12.32 -0.92
CA PHE A 110 7.72 12.81 -2.29
C PHE A 110 9.16 13.09 -2.71
N VAL A 111 9.61 12.45 -3.80
CA VAL A 111 10.96 12.70 -4.32
C VAL A 111 10.94 13.99 -5.11
N VAL A 112 11.80 14.93 -4.72
CA VAL A 112 12.03 16.17 -5.47
C VAL A 112 13.25 15.98 -6.37
N GLY A 113 13.23 16.55 -7.58
CA GLY A 113 14.38 16.51 -8.48
C GLY A 113 14.34 15.44 -9.58
N ALA A 114 13.21 14.77 -9.80
CA ALA A 114 13.05 13.90 -10.96
C ALA A 114 13.37 14.67 -12.27
N PRO A 115 14.20 14.12 -13.17
CA PRO A 115 14.46 14.75 -14.46
C PRO A 115 13.16 15.06 -15.21
N SER A 116 13.10 16.21 -15.89
CA SER A 116 11.91 16.63 -16.62
C SER A 116 11.52 15.60 -17.68
N GLY A 117 10.27 15.13 -17.63
CA GLY A 117 9.73 14.12 -18.54
C GLY A 117 9.83 12.68 -18.04
N PHE A 118 10.57 12.41 -16.95
CA PHE A 118 10.67 11.06 -16.40
C PHE A 118 9.55 10.79 -15.39
N SER A 119 9.06 9.55 -15.41
CA SER A 119 8.31 8.99 -14.30
C SER A 119 9.28 8.60 -13.17
N MET A 120 8.75 8.38 -11.98
CA MET A 120 9.54 7.98 -10.82
C MET A 120 8.82 6.91 -9.99
N VAL A 121 9.61 6.07 -9.31
CA VAL A 121 9.15 5.25 -8.18
C VAL A 121 10.19 5.27 -7.06
N ARG A 122 9.74 5.45 -5.81
CA ARG A 122 10.59 5.35 -4.63
C ARG A 122 10.27 4.05 -3.91
N ILE A 123 11.30 3.26 -3.63
CA ILE A 123 11.19 1.93 -3.06
C ILE A 123 11.91 1.91 -1.71
N THR A 124 11.37 1.17 -0.77
CA THR A 124 12.05 0.84 0.48
C THR A 124 12.17 -0.67 0.57
N PHE A 125 13.40 -1.17 0.56
CA PHE A 125 13.73 -2.58 0.74
C PHE A 125 13.68 -2.95 2.24
N LYS A 126 13.45 -4.24 2.51
CA LYS A 126 13.50 -4.79 3.88
C LYS A 126 14.91 -4.86 4.44
N LYS A 127 15.89 -5.03 3.54
CA LYS A 127 17.31 -5.13 3.85
C LYS A 127 18.12 -4.19 2.97
N PRO A 128 19.27 -3.68 3.46
CA PRO A 128 20.24 -2.94 2.66
C PRO A 128 20.58 -3.66 1.35
N GLN A 129 20.60 -2.93 0.24
CA GLN A 129 21.03 -3.37 -1.07
C GLN A 129 22.33 -2.66 -1.44
N SER A 130 23.24 -3.38 -2.11
CA SER A 130 24.43 -2.75 -2.70
C SER A 130 24.12 -2.23 -4.10
N GLU A 131 24.82 -1.17 -4.51
CA GLU A 131 24.72 -0.59 -5.85
C GLU A 131 24.95 -1.65 -6.94
N ASP A 132 25.97 -2.50 -6.77
CA ASP A 132 26.30 -3.59 -7.69
C ASP A 132 25.10 -4.51 -8.01
N ARG A 133 24.19 -4.73 -7.05
CA ARG A 133 23.03 -5.62 -7.25
C ARG A 133 21.97 -5.03 -8.17
N VAL A 134 21.92 -3.71 -8.29
CA VAL A 134 20.87 -3.02 -9.06
C VAL A 134 21.43 -2.33 -10.30
N GLN A 135 22.76 -2.21 -10.42
CA GLN A 135 23.41 -1.57 -11.55
C GLN A 135 23.09 -2.25 -12.89
N GLU A 136 23.17 -3.59 -12.96
CA GLU A 136 22.83 -4.33 -14.18
C GLU A 136 21.39 -4.06 -14.63
N ILE A 137 20.46 -3.91 -13.67
CA ILE A 137 19.05 -3.59 -13.93
C ILE A 137 18.93 -2.17 -14.47
N ALA A 138 19.66 -1.21 -13.90
CA ALA A 138 19.69 0.18 -14.38
C ALA A 138 20.13 0.26 -15.84
N GLU A 139 21.22 -0.42 -16.18
CA GLU A 139 21.80 -0.43 -17.52
C GLU A 139 20.88 -1.16 -18.52
N TYR A 140 20.36 -2.34 -18.16
CA TYR A 140 19.56 -3.16 -19.06
C TYR A 140 18.20 -2.52 -19.40
N HIS A 141 17.53 -1.93 -18.40
CA HIS A 141 16.22 -1.30 -18.60
C HIS A 141 16.31 0.19 -18.91
N ASN A 142 17.51 0.76 -19.00
CA ASN A 142 17.74 2.19 -19.24
C ASN A 142 16.95 3.06 -18.25
N VAL A 143 17.19 2.83 -16.95
CA VAL A 143 16.67 3.63 -15.84
C VAL A 143 17.80 4.20 -15.02
N ILE A 144 17.52 5.30 -14.33
CA ILE A 144 18.44 5.87 -13.34
C ILE A 144 18.00 5.34 -11.97
N ILE A 145 18.92 4.73 -11.22
CA ILE A 145 18.67 4.30 -9.83
C ILE A 145 19.56 5.14 -8.92
N GLU A 146 18.95 5.88 -8.01
CA GLU A 146 19.65 6.66 -6.98
C GLU A 146 19.36 6.08 -5.59
N PHE A 147 20.41 5.88 -4.80
CA PHE A 147 20.29 5.47 -3.41
C PHE A 147 20.12 6.71 -2.51
N GLU A 148 18.99 6.82 -1.83
CA GLU A 148 18.86 7.75 -0.70
C GLU A 148 19.57 7.18 0.54
N THR A 149 19.47 5.86 0.72
CA THR A 149 20.16 5.03 1.73
C THR A 149 20.27 3.62 1.16
N ASP A 150 21.05 2.73 1.76
CA ASP A 150 21.16 1.33 1.30
C ASP A 150 19.80 0.60 1.24
N GLU A 151 18.80 1.03 2.01
CA GLU A 151 17.45 0.44 2.02
C GLU A 151 16.45 1.22 1.15
N ILE A 152 16.81 2.38 0.61
CA ILE A 152 15.88 3.27 -0.08
C ILE A 152 16.48 3.71 -1.40
N VAL A 153 15.80 3.34 -2.49
CA VAL A 153 16.19 3.73 -3.83
C VAL A 153 15.07 4.49 -4.52
N VAL A 154 15.45 5.39 -5.41
CA VAL A 154 14.55 6.05 -6.35
C VAL A 154 14.93 5.63 -7.75
N ILE A 155 13.94 5.19 -8.53
CA ILE A 155 14.10 4.82 -9.93
C ILE A 155 13.43 5.89 -10.79
N TYR A 156 14.16 6.42 -11.75
CA TYR A 156 13.66 7.36 -12.75
C TYR A 156 13.77 6.78 -14.15
N GLY A 157 12.79 7.08 -14.99
CA GLY A 157 12.76 6.67 -16.38
C GLY A 157 11.36 6.74 -16.96
N ASP A 158 11.18 6.19 -18.15
CA ASP A 158 9.84 6.05 -18.71
C ASP A 158 9.04 4.98 -17.96
N LYS A 159 7.72 5.11 -17.98
CA LYS A 159 6.80 4.27 -17.21
C LYS A 159 7.01 2.77 -17.48
N GLU A 160 7.27 2.39 -18.73
CA GLU A 160 7.50 0.99 -19.13
C GLU A 160 8.82 0.46 -18.56
N ASN A 161 9.90 1.23 -18.67
CA ASN A 161 11.22 0.86 -18.15
C ASN A 161 11.21 0.69 -16.64
N ILE A 162 10.52 1.59 -15.93
CA ILE A 162 10.31 1.45 -14.48
C ILE A 162 9.57 0.16 -14.16
N GLN A 163 8.51 -0.18 -14.91
CA GLN A 163 7.76 -1.42 -14.69
C GLN A 163 8.61 -2.67 -14.93
N HIS A 164 9.46 -2.67 -15.94
CA HIS A 164 10.37 -3.79 -16.19
C HIS A 164 11.44 -3.92 -15.12
N SER A 165 12.05 -2.81 -14.70
CA SER A 165 13.02 -2.76 -13.60
C SER A 165 12.42 -3.29 -12.30
N LEU A 166 11.18 -2.87 -11.97
CA LEU A 166 10.47 -3.34 -10.78
C LEU A 166 10.19 -4.84 -10.80
N LYS A 167 9.92 -5.43 -11.98
CA LYS A 167 9.72 -6.88 -12.11
C LYS A 167 11.01 -7.64 -11.88
N GLU A 168 12.13 -7.13 -12.37
CA GLU A 168 13.43 -7.76 -12.18
C GLU A 168 13.94 -7.65 -10.73
N MET A 169 13.64 -6.53 -10.06
CA MET A 169 13.91 -6.33 -8.64
C MET A 169 12.97 -7.09 -7.71
N ALA A 170 11.93 -7.77 -8.23
CA ALA A 170 10.93 -8.45 -7.40
C ALA A 170 11.50 -9.40 -6.32
N PRO A 171 12.56 -10.20 -6.58
CA PRO A 171 13.17 -11.04 -5.55
C PRO A 171 13.71 -10.25 -4.35
N LEU A 172 14.27 -9.06 -4.61
CA LEU A 172 14.88 -8.19 -3.60
C LEU A 172 13.86 -7.65 -2.58
N PHE A 173 12.57 -7.60 -2.93
CA PHE A 173 11.52 -7.13 -2.03
C PHE A 173 11.16 -8.16 -0.93
N SER A 174 11.47 -9.43 -1.17
CA SER A 174 11.12 -10.54 -0.28
C SER A 174 12.25 -11.01 0.64
N GLU A 175 13.49 -10.64 0.34
CA GLU A 175 14.69 -10.96 1.12
C GLU A 175 14.71 -10.27 2.49
#